data_AF-J4V1F3-F1
#
_entry.id   AF-J4V1F3-F1
#
_cell.length_a   1.000
_cell.length_b   1.000
_cell.length_c   1.000
_cell.angle_alpha   90.00
_cell.angle_beta   90.00
_cell.angle_gamma   90.00
#
_symmetry.space_group_name_H-M   'P 1'
#
loop_
_entity.id
_entity.type
_entity.pdbx_description
1 polymer ?
#
loop_
_entity_poly.entity_id
_entity_poly.type
_entity_poly.pdbx_seq_one_letter_code
_entity_poly.pdbx_strand_id
1 'polypeptide(L)'
;MGSNKKQRNDAVVKQNQGVTYAGHFEGPLPPPVHLADYEEICPGAADRIITMAENQAGHRQDIERRVIKSQSINSLAGIICGFLLGLASIGAGTWIVITGHSLEGLGTMFMGIAALVGTFVYGKRANVKEIVEKQKLVDQLKR
;
A
#
# COMPACT_ATOMS: atom_id res chain seq x y z
N MET A 1 -43.15 67.93 -0.27
CA MET A 1 -42.92 67.00 -1.41
C MET A 1 -42.12 67.75 -2.47
N GLY A 2 -40.93 67.39 -2.94
CA GLY A 2 -39.99 66.29 -2.67
C GLY A 2 -38.68 66.55 -3.46
N SER A 3 -37.54 66.18 -2.84
CA SER A 3 -36.24 65.73 -3.37
C SER A 3 -35.87 66.02 -4.86
N ASN A 4 -34.83 66.79 -5.23
CA ASN A 4 -33.38 66.65 -5.04
C ASN A 4 -32.67 65.59 -5.94
N LYS A 5 -31.82 66.12 -6.83
CA LYS A 5 -30.55 65.58 -7.38
C LYS A 5 -30.52 64.33 -8.28
N LYS A 6 -29.53 64.41 -9.18
CA LYS A 6 -28.52 63.38 -9.56
C LYS A 6 -28.71 62.84 -10.98
N GLN A 7 -27.96 63.43 -11.93
CA GLN A 7 -26.76 62.77 -12.49
C GLN A 7 -27.03 61.35 -12.94
N ARG A 8 -27.36 61.20 -14.23
CA ARG A 8 -27.22 59.95 -14.96
C ARG A 8 -26.12 60.16 -16.01
N ASN A 9 -24.89 60.30 -15.49
CA ASN A 9 -23.70 60.10 -16.30
C ASN A 9 -23.49 58.58 -16.32
N ASP A 10 -23.88 57.95 -17.42
CA ASP A 10 -23.62 56.55 -17.70
C ASP A 10 -22.12 56.36 -17.95
N ALA A 11 -21.35 56.38 -16.86
CA ALA A 11 -19.99 55.91 -16.81
C ALA A 11 -20.03 54.40 -17.07
N VAL A 12 -19.63 54.01 -18.27
CA VAL A 12 -19.32 52.64 -18.65
C VAL A 12 -18.26 52.12 -17.69
N VAL A 13 -18.71 51.41 -16.65
CA VAL A 13 -17.85 50.64 -15.75
C VAL A 13 -17.30 49.47 -16.57
N LYS A 14 -16.07 49.60 -17.05
CA LYS A 14 -15.27 48.47 -17.54
C LYS A 14 -15.06 47.51 -16.37
N GLN A 15 -15.90 46.48 -16.31
CA GLN A 15 -15.72 45.36 -15.40
C GLN A 15 -14.54 44.52 -15.90
N ASN A 16 -13.32 44.82 -15.41
CA ASN A 16 -12.19 43.92 -15.54
C ASN A 16 -12.50 42.66 -14.73
N GLN A 17 -12.93 41.60 -15.41
CA GLN A 17 -13.04 40.27 -14.83
C GLN A 17 -11.64 39.69 -14.71
N GLY A 18 -11.08 39.73 -13.49
CA GLY A 18 -9.90 38.95 -13.16
C GLY A 18 -10.24 37.48 -13.24
N VAL A 19 -9.64 36.76 -14.18
CA VAL A 19 -9.72 35.30 -14.24
C VAL A 19 -8.84 34.73 -13.13
N THR A 20 -9.45 34.31 -12.02
CA THR A 20 -8.73 33.61 -10.95
C THR A 20 -8.55 32.16 -11.37
N TYR A 21 -7.32 31.78 -11.74
CA TYR A 21 -6.95 30.38 -12.00
C TYR A 21 -6.84 29.64 -10.66
N ALA A 22 -7.90 28.95 -10.24
CA ALA A 22 -7.84 27.98 -9.16
C ALA A 22 -7.37 26.62 -9.72
N GLY A 23 -6.06 26.47 -9.91
CA GLY A 23 -5.46 25.17 -10.28
C GLY A 23 -5.33 24.29 -9.04
N HIS A 24 -6.08 23.18 -8.98
CA HIS A 24 -5.82 22.13 -8.01
C HIS A 24 -4.67 21.27 -8.53
N PHE A 25 -3.55 21.27 -7.82
CA PHE A 25 -2.40 20.43 -8.16
C PHE A 25 -2.15 19.44 -7.03
N GLU A 26 -2.20 18.16 -7.36
CA GLU A 26 -1.82 17.06 -6.47
C GLU A 26 -0.57 16.39 -7.03
N GLY A 27 0.51 16.47 -6.25
CA GLY A 27 1.78 15.84 -6.59
C GLY A 27 2.84 16.19 -5.55
N PRO A 28 3.96 15.44 -5.53
CA PRO A 28 5.05 15.67 -4.57
C PRO A 28 5.83 16.96 -4.84
N LEU A 29 5.64 17.58 -6.00
CA LEU A 29 6.29 18.83 -6.42
C LEU A 29 5.23 19.91 -6.64
N PRO A 30 5.49 21.20 -6.34
CA PRO A 30 4.60 22.28 -6.73
C PRO A 30 4.54 22.42 -8.26
N PRO A 31 3.48 23.04 -8.82
CA PRO A 31 3.48 23.48 -10.22
C PRO A 31 4.73 24.30 -10.56
N PRO A 32 5.27 24.20 -11.79
CA PRO A 32 6.50 24.90 -12.19
C PRO A 32 6.47 26.41 -11.97
N VAL A 33 5.29 27.02 -12.16
CA VAL A 33 5.07 28.45 -11.92
C VAL A 33 5.31 28.81 -10.45
N HIS A 34 4.81 27.99 -9.52
CA HIS A 34 5.01 28.22 -8.09
C HIS A 34 6.43 27.90 -7.62
N LEU A 35 7.12 26.94 -8.26
CA LEU A 35 8.54 26.68 -7.98
C LEU A 35 9.42 27.89 -8.30
N ALA A 36 9.14 28.60 -9.39
CA ALA A 36 9.83 29.85 -9.73
C ALA A 36 9.53 30.95 -8.69
N ASP A 37 8.26 31.09 -8.28
CA ASP A 37 7.86 32.05 -7.23
C ASP A 37 8.61 31.76 -5.90
N TYR A 38 8.76 30.49 -5.52
CA TYR A 38 9.49 30.11 -4.30
C TYR A 38 10.97 30.48 -4.36
N GLU A 39 11.61 30.34 -5.52
CA GLU A 39 13.01 30.69 -5.72
C GLU A 39 13.23 32.20 -5.67
N GLU A 40 12.29 32.98 -6.21
CA GLU A 40 12.32 34.45 -6.15
C GLU A 40 12.13 34.97 -4.72
N ILE A 41 11.21 34.36 -3.95
CA ILE A 41 10.94 34.75 -2.55
C ILE A 41 12.09 34.33 -1.62
N CYS A 42 12.64 33.13 -1.82
CA CYS A 42 13.70 32.58 -1.00
C CYS A 42 14.67 31.78 -1.88
N PRO A 43 15.81 32.38 -2.28
CA PRO A 43 16.81 31.69 -3.09
C PRO A 43 17.24 30.36 -2.47
N GLY A 44 17.22 29.29 -3.26
CA GLY A 44 17.47 27.91 -2.87
C GLY A 44 16.25 27.14 -2.36
N ALA A 45 15.06 27.75 -2.31
CA ALA A 45 13.84 27.06 -1.90
C ALA A 45 13.39 26.02 -2.92
N ALA A 46 13.52 26.29 -4.22
CA ALA A 46 13.12 25.34 -5.26
C ALA A 46 13.95 24.04 -5.16
N ASP A 47 15.26 24.17 -5.02
CA ASP A 47 16.19 23.05 -4.83
C ASP A 47 15.86 22.22 -3.58
N ARG A 48 15.55 22.88 -2.45
CA ARG A 48 15.14 22.20 -1.21
C ARG A 48 13.83 21.43 -1.37
N ILE A 49 12.85 22.00 -2.08
CA ILE A 49 11.56 21.35 -2.34
C ILE A 49 11.76 20.12 -3.24
N ILE A 50 12.55 20.25 -4.31
CA ILE A 50 12.87 19.14 -5.22
C ILE A 50 13.61 18.03 -4.46
N THR A 51 14.65 18.40 -3.71
CA THR A 51 15.42 17.45 -2.88
C THR A 51 14.54 16.75 -1.85
N MET A 52 13.60 17.46 -1.22
CA MET A 52 12.65 16.86 -0.29
C MET A 52 11.75 15.84 -0.99
N ALA A 53 11.24 16.15 -2.20
CA ALA A 53 10.42 15.25 -2.99
C ALA A 53 11.21 13.99 -3.44
N GLU A 54 12.45 14.16 -3.88
CA GLU A 54 13.35 13.06 -4.24
C GLU A 54 13.64 12.14 -3.06
N ASN A 55 13.93 12.71 -1.88
CA ASN A 55 14.16 11.95 -0.66
C ASN A 55 12.92 11.16 -0.24
N GLN A 56 11.73 11.75 -0.34
CA GLN A 56 10.47 11.05 -0.07
C GLN A 56 10.21 9.93 -1.07
N ALA A 57 10.48 10.16 -2.36
CA ALA A 57 10.38 9.13 -3.39
C ALA A 57 11.35 7.97 -3.14
N GLY A 58 12.61 8.27 -2.80
CA GLY A 58 13.63 7.26 -2.46
C GLY A 58 13.25 6.45 -1.23
N HIS A 59 12.77 7.11 -0.17
CA HIS A 59 12.30 6.43 1.04
C HIS A 59 11.12 5.49 0.75
N ARG A 60 10.15 5.94 -0.06
CA ARG A 60 9.01 5.13 -0.50
C ARG A 60 9.46 3.91 -1.30
N GLN A 61 10.36 4.09 -2.27
CA GLN A 61 10.93 3.00 -3.06
C GLN A 61 11.66 1.98 -2.18
N ASP A 62 12.39 2.42 -1.16
CA ASP A 62 13.09 1.54 -0.24
C ASP A 62 12.13 0.74 0.65
N ILE A 63 11.04 1.37 1.15
CA ILE A 63 9.98 0.66 1.87
C ILE A 63 9.34 -0.39 0.95
N GLU A 64 8.94 -0.01 -0.26
CA GLU A 64 8.34 -0.92 -1.24
C GLU A 64 9.26 -2.12 -1.51
N ARG A 65 10.56 -1.87 -1.73
CA ARG A 65 11.57 -2.92 -1.93
C ARG A 65 11.69 -3.85 -0.72
N ARG A 66 11.69 -3.31 0.51
CA ARG A 66 11.76 -4.11 1.75
C ARG A 66 10.51 -4.96 1.95
N VAL A 67 9.33 -4.40 1.68
CA VAL A 67 8.05 -5.11 1.77
C VAL A 67 8.00 -6.28 0.79
N ILE A 68 8.37 -6.06 -0.47
CA ILE A 68 8.42 -7.13 -1.49
C ILE A 68 9.40 -8.24 -1.08
N LYS A 69 10.60 -7.87 -0.62
CA LYS A 69 11.59 -8.85 -0.14
C LYS A 69 11.09 -9.66 1.06
N SER A 70 10.51 -8.98 2.05
CA SER A 70 9.98 -9.63 3.26
C SER A 70 8.85 -10.60 2.94
N GLN A 71 7.93 -10.19 2.07
CA GLN A 71 6.82 -11.04 1.61
C GLN A 71 7.33 -12.30 0.90
N SER A 72 8.40 -12.19 0.11
CA SER A 72 9.02 -13.32 -0.57
C SER A 72 9.67 -14.32 0.40
N ILE A 73 10.35 -13.84 1.45
CA ILE A 73 11.04 -14.71 2.42
C ILE A 73 10.03 -15.51 3.25
N ASN A 74 8.96 -14.87 3.71
CA ASN A 74 7.90 -15.55 4.47
C ASN A 74 7.18 -16.61 3.63
N SER A 75 6.96 -16.33 2.34
CA SER A 75 6.38 -17.30 1.41
C SER A 75 7.31 -18.50 1.20
N LEU A 76 8.60 -18.26 1.01
CA LEU A 76 9.60 -19.32 0.82
C LEU A 76 9.74 -20.21 2.07
N ALA A 77 9.74 -19.62 3.26
CA ALA A 77 9.79 -20.37 4.52
C ALA A 77 8.59 -21.33 4.66
N GLY A 78 7.39 -20.88 4.28
CA GLY A 78 6.19 -21.73 4.27
C GLY A 78 6.33 -22.92 3.30
N ILE A 79 6.86 -22.69 2.09
CA ILE A 79 7.09 -23.74 1.09
C ILE A 79 8.13 -24.75 1.60
N ILE A 80 9.23 -24.28 2.19
CA ILE A 80 10.28 -25.15 2.74
C ILE A 80 9.74 -26.01 3.90
N CYS A 81 9.00 -25.42 4.84
CA CYS A 81 8.38 -26.17 5.94
C CYS A 81 7.38 -27.23 5.42
N GLY A 82 6.57 -26.88 4.42
CA GLY A 82 5.66 -27.84 3.76
C GLY A 82 6.41 -28.97 3.07
N PHE A 83 7.50 -28.66 2.36
CA PHE A 83 8.36 -29.66 1.72
C PHE A 83 9.01 -30.62 2.72
N LEU A 84 9.54 -30.10 3.84
CA LEU A 84 10.13 -30.91 4.91
C LEU A 84 9.09 -31.82 5.58
N LEU A 85 7.89 -31.32 5.83
CA LEU A 85 6.77 -32.13 6.34
C LEU A 85 6.37 -33.23 5.36
N GLY A 86 6.33 -32.92 4.06
CA GLY A 86 6.08 -33.89 3.00
C GLY A 86 7.12 -35.02 3.01
N LEU A 87 8.42 -34.67 2.99
CA LEU A 87 9.51 -35.64 3.08
C LEU A 87 9.44 -36.50 4.34
N ALA A 88 9.18 -35.89 5.50
CA ALA A 88 9.04 -36.62 6.77
C ALA A 88 7.88 -37.62 6.72
N SER A 89 6.74 -37.23 6.14
CA SER A 89 5.58 -38.12 5.99
C SER A 89 5.84 -39.32 5.08
N ILE A 90 6.54 -39.10 3.97
CA ILE A 90 6.94 -40.16 3.03
C ILE A 90 7.96 -41.10 3.70
N GLY A 91 8.96 -40.55 4.40
CA GLY A 91 9.96 -41.33 5.12
C GLY A 91 9.36 -42.20 6.22
N ALA A 92 8.49 -41.61 7.06
CA ALA A 92 7.78 -42.33 8.11
C ALA A 92 6.86 -43.42 7.54
N GLY A 93 6.09 -43.11 6.49
CA GLY A 93 5.22 -44.08 5.82
C GLY A 93 6.01 -45.25 5.22
N THR A 94 7.14 -44.96 4.56
CA THR A 94 8.00 -46.00 3.98
C THR A 94 8.57 -46.93 5.06
N TRP A 95 9.03 -46.37 6.18
CA TRP A 95 9.54 -47.16 7.31
C TRP A 95 8.47 -48.11 7.90
N ILE A 96 7.24 -47.63 8.06
CA ILE A 96 6.12 -48.41 8.62
C ILE A 96 5.66 -49.53 7.66
N VAL A 97 5.69 -49.27 6.35
CA VAL A 97 5.34 -50.30 5.35
C VAL A 97 6.38 -51.43 5.37
N ILE A 98 7.67 -51.11 5.53
CA ILE A 98 8.74 -52.12 5.62
C ILE A 98 8.60 -52.99 6.87
N THR A 99 8.10 -52.46 8.00
CA THR A 99 7.87 -53.24 9.23
C THR A 99 6.60 -54.10 9.20
N GLY A 100 5.85 -54.10 8.08
CA GLY A 100 4.72 -55.02 7.86
C GLY A 100 3.37 -54.54 8.41
N HIS A 101 3.29 -53.32 8.98
CA HIS A 101 2.04 -52.74 9.49
C HIS A 101 1.34 -51.90 8.41
N SER A 102 0.67 -52.57 7.47
CA SER A 102 -0.01 -51.94 6.33
C SER A 102 -1.12 -50.94 6.72
N LEU A 103 -1.80 -51.18 7.85
CA LEU A 103 -2.87 -50.29 8.34
C LEU A 103 -2.33 -48.98 8.94
N GLU A 104 -1.17 -49.04 9.60
CA GLU A 104 -0.51 -47.86 10.18
C GLU A 104 0.14 -46.98 9.10
N GLY A 105 0.60 -47.61 8.00
CA GLY A 105 1.10 -46.91 6.81
C GLY A 105 0.04 -46.04 6.13
N LEU A 106 -1.22 -46.47 6.11
CA LEU A 106 -2.33 -45.65 5.60
C LEU A 106 -2.58 -44.41 6.47
N GLY A 107 -2.55 -44.57 7.80
CA GLY A 107 -2.76 -43.46 8.74
C GLY A 107 -1.72 -42.35 8.60
N THR A 108 -0.45 -42.71 8.39
CA THR A 108 0.63 -41.74 8.21
C THR A 108 0.54 -40.98 6.87
N MET A 109 0.06 -41.62 5.81
CA MET A 109 -0.19 -40.95 4.52
C MET A 109 -1.29 -39.88 4.65
N PHE A 110 -2.40 -40.20 5.30
CA PHE A 110 -3.48 -39.24 5.57
C PHE A 110 -3.03 -38.12 6.51
N MET A 111 -2.19 -38.42 7.50
CA MET A 111 -1.61 -37.41 8.39
C MET A 111 -0.74 -36.39 7.63
N GLY A 112 0.10 -36.86 6.68
CA GLY A 112 0.91 -35.98 5.83
C GLY A 112 0.07 -35.05 4.96
N ILE A 113 -0.98 -35.59 4.34
CA ILE A 113 -1.92 -34.79 3.53
C ILE A 113 -2.67 -33.78 4.40
N ALA A 114 -3.16 -34.20 5.58
CA ALA A 114 -3.84 -33.32 6.51
C ALA A 114 -2.94 -32.19 7.01
N ALA A 115 -1.65 -32.46 7.25
CA ALA A 115 -0.67 -31.43 7.63
C ALA A 115 -0.42 -30.43 6.48
N LEU A 116 -0.26 -30.90 5.24
CA LEU A 116 -0.09 -30.02 4.07
C LEU A 116 -1.33 -29.16 3.80
N VAL A 117 -2.52 -29.76 3.82
CA VAL A 117 -3.78 -29.02 3.65
C VAL A 117 -3.98 -28.07 4.83
N GLY A 118 -3.68 -28.50 6.05
CA GLY A 118 -3.78 -27.69 7.26
C GLY A 118 -2.92 -26.43 7.21
N THR A 119 -1.65 -26.56 6.81
CA THR A 119 -0.74 -25.41 6.68
C THR A 119 -1.20 -24.43 5.60
N PHE A 120 -1.65 -24.91 4.43
CA PHE A 120 -2.20 -24.06 3.37
C PHE A 120 -3.51 -23.35 3.78
N VAL A 121 -4.44 -24.07 4.41
CA VAL A 121 -5.72 -23.51 4.86
C VAL A 121 -5.52 -22.51 5.97
N TYR A 122 -4.69 -22.83 6.96
CA TYR A 122 -4.36 -21.92 8.07
C TYR A 122 -3.67 -20.65 7.55
N GLY A 123 -2.68 -20.79 6.65
CA GLY A 123 -2.00 -19.67 6.01
C GLY A 123 -2.96 -18.74 5.25
N LYS A 124 -3.93 -19.30 4.52
CA LYS A 124 -4.95 -18.50 3.82
C LYS A 124 -5.88 -17.77 4.80
N ARG A 125 -6.31 -18.43 5.88
CA ARG A 125 -7.20 -17.82 6.89
C ARG A 125 -6.51 -16.70 7.67
N ALA A 126 -5.23 -16.87 8.03
CA ALA A 126 -4.45 -15.85 8.72
C ALA A 126 -4.31 -14.57 7.87
N ASN A 127 -3.97 -14.71 6.58
CA ASN A 127 -3.90 -13.57 5.65
C ASN A 127 -5.24 -12.83 5.50
N VAL A 128 -6.35 -13.57 5.35
CA VAL A 128 -7.68 -12.95 5.23
C VAL A 128 -8.06 -12.21 6.51
N LYS A 129 -7.76 -12.77 7.68
CA LYS A 129 -8.03 -12.11 8.96
C LYS A 129 -7.25 -10.80 9.10
N GLU A 130 -5.97 -10.80 8.72
CA GLU A 130 -5.13 -9.60 8.73
C GLU A 130 -5.69 -8.50 7.82
N ILE A 131 -6.12 -8.85 6.60
CA ILE A 131 -6.72 -7.89 5.66
C ILE A 131 -8.01 -7.28 6.24
N VAL A 132 -8.88 -8.12 6.80
CA VAL A 132 -10.15 -7.66 7.39
C VAL A 132 -9.90 -6.76 8.61
N GLU A 133 -8.91 -7.07 9.44
CA GLU A 133 -8.56 -6.27 10.61
C GLU A 133 -8.00 -4.90 10.20
N LYS A 134 -7.09 -4.86 9.22
CA LYS A 134 -6.58 -3.60 8.64
C LYS A 134 -7.69 -2.76 8.02
N GLN A 135 -8.63 -3.39 7.30
CA GLN A 135 -9.77 -2.67 6.71
C GLN A 135 -10.65 -2.02 7.79
N LYS A 136 -10.94 -2.75 8.88
CA LYS A 136 -11.72 -2.20 10.01
C LYS A 136 -11.04 -1.00 10.66
N LEU A 137 -9.72 -1.03 10.82
CA LEU A 137 -8.96 0.10 11.36
C LEU A 137 -9.05 1.33 10.43
N VAL A 138 -8.94 1.13 9.12
CA VAL A 138 -9.11 2.21 8.14
C VAL A 138 -10.52 2.79 8.18
N ASP A 139 -11.55 1.94 8.28
CA ASP A 139 -12.94 2.39 8.38
C ASP A 139 -13.24 3.13 9.70
N GLN A 140 -12.55 2.79 10.80
CA GLN A 140 -12.64 3.51 12.06
C GLN A 140 -11.96 4.89 12.00
N LEU A 141 -10.81 5.00 11.32
CA LEU A 141 -10.13 6.29 11.15
C LEU A 141 -10.90 7.28 10.27
N LYS A 142 -11.82 6.79 9.43
CA LYS A 142 -12.66 7.61 8.55
C LYS A 142 -13.96 8.11 9.22
N ARG A 143 -14.28 7.67 10.43
CA ARG A 143 -15.46 8.11 11.20
C ARG A 143 -15.06 9.12 12.26
#